data_AF-A0A2W4P7S6-F1
#
_entry.id   AF-A0A2W4P7S6-F1
#
_cell.length_a   1.000
_cell.length_b   1.000
_cell.length_c   1.000
_cell.angle_alpha   90.00
_cell.angle_beta   90.00
_cell.angle_gamma   90.00
#
_symmetry.space_group_name_H-M   'P 1'
#
loop_
_entity.id
_entity.type
_entity.pdbx_description
1 polymer ?
#
loop_
_entity_poly.entity_id
_entity_poly.type
_entity_poly.pdbx_seq_one_letter_code
_entity_poly.pdbx_strand_id
1 'polypeptide(L)'
;MKRTLTTIALLVTGLLSLNCVQAQKSAQGGWQELFNGRDLSGWRMLNAPHKVEVRDGMVVATTVPGQDNGFLCTDELYGDFILEMDVKTDLLLDNSGIQFRSLSNPEDRNGRVHGYQVQIENRPPHVSQWSGAIYDEAGRGFLYIIEDDAVRQKAYIQNQWNRVRIEAIGTTLRVWINGIPTAHVVDDKILKGLICLQVHGGAHASERGEQSVYMRNVRIQTENLKPSPFDDIPVANYIPNTLSGQEAHQGFKLLFDGETTKGWRIDTKVSSSTARIENGTITISRTEESENSKPIAVAMTDEQFGPFELKFEFKLHNKNAIAGIEYFHSGKPDAERQALYGRLALDNALHRARVNRDLWKEWNQGVIKAYPDNRVEYWLNGYKILEYIRDSDKPLKGHILLDAYPGDTVSYRSIKIRRLTK
;
A
#
# COMPACT_ATOMS: atom_id res chain seq x y z
N MET A 1 35.62 -82.76 38.84
CA MET A 1 36.26 -81.78 37.94
C MET A 1 35.21 -81.15 37.07
N LYS A 2 35.18 -79.83 37.06
CA LYS A 2 34.26 -78.96 36.30
C LYS A 2 34.62 -79.01 34.81
N ARG A 3 33.62 -78.90 33.93
CA ARG A 3 33.57 -77.83 32.91
C ARG A 3 32.18 -77.74 32.28
N THR A 4 31.52 -76.67 32.70
CA THR A 4 30.34 -76.00 32.14
C THR A 4 30.54 -75.66 30.67
N LEU A 5 29.48 -75.79 29.86
CA LEU A 5 29.37 -75.11 28.57
C LEU A 5 28.00 -74.43 28.47
N THR A 6 28.12 -73.16 28.12
CA THR A 6 27.23 -72.03 28.32
C THR A 6 26.14 -71.95 27.24
N THR A 7 24.91 -71.70 27.66
CA THR A 7 23.79 -71.32 26.81
C THR A 7 24.02 -69.92 26.24
N ILE A 8 24.10 -69.78 24.91
CA ILE A 8 24.13 -68.47 24.24
C ILE A 8 22.68 -68.05 23.97
N ALA A 9 22.22 -67.04 24.71
CA ALA A 9 20.99 -66.32 24.41
C ALA A 9 21.28 -65.27 23.32
N LEU A 10 20.59 -65.37 22.19
CA LEU A 10 20.65 -64.38 21.12
C LEU A 10 19.74 -63.20 21.50
N LEU A 11 20.34 -62.08 21.91
CA LEU A 11 19.64 -60.80 22.06
C LEU A 11 19.34 -60.24 20.66
N VAL A 12 18.08 -60.19 20.27
CA VAL A 12 17.62 -59.41 19.11
C VAL A 12 17.28 -58.01 19.63
N THR A 13 18.22 -57.08 19.51
CA THR A 13 18.01 -55.66 19.70
C THR A 13 17.21 -55.11 18.51
N GLY A 14 15.90 -54.92 18.72
CA GLY A 14 15.05 -54.20 17.78
C GLY A 14 15.45 -52.73 17.71
N LEU A 15 16.10 -52.33 16.61
CA LEU A 15 16.23 -50.93 16.22
C LEU A 15 14.82 -50.38 15.95
N LEU A 16 14.32 -49.57 16.88
CA LEU A 16 13.24 -48.61 16.62
C LEU A 16 13.77 -47.60 15.59
N SER A 17 13.51 -47.91 14.32
CA SER A 17 13.61 -46.92 13.24
C SER A 17 12.61 -45.81 13.54
N LEU A 18 13.15 -44.64 13.88
CA LEU A 18 12.44 -43.37 13.83
C LEU A 18 11.94 -43.18 12.40
N ASN A 19 10.74 -43.67 12.13
CA ASN A 19 9.94 -43.23 10.99
C ASN A 19 9.55 -41.78 11.30
N CYS A 20 10.46 -40.87 10.92
CA CYS A 20 10.16 -39.47 10.74
C CYS A 20 8.89 -39.41 9.90
N VAL A 21 7.81 -38.90 10.50
CA VAL A 21 6.56 -38.61 9.81
C VAL A 21 6.91 -37.63 8.70
N GLN A 22 7.12 -38.15 7.49
CA GLN A 22 7.06 -37.34 6.28
C GLN A 22 5.63 -36.82 6.21
N ALA A 23 5.44 -35.59 6.70
CA ALA A 23 4.24 -34.82 6.50
C ALA A 23 3.90 -34.90 5.00
N GLN A 24 2.66 -35.32 4.69
CA GLN A 24 2.11 -35.33 3.34
C GLN A 24 2.16 -33.91 2.74
N LYS A 25 3.28 -33.55 2.12
CA LYS A 25 3.37 -32.42 1.20
C LYS A 25 3.05 -32.92 -0.20
N SER A 26 1.76 -32.98 -0.50
CA SER A 26 1.29 -32.78 -1.87
C SER A 26 -0.14 -32.26 -1.84
N ALA A 27 -0.31 -30.98 -1.47
CA ALA A 27 -1.57 -30.34 -1.82
C ALA A 27 -1.58 -30.06 -3.32
N GLN A 28 -2.75 -30.27 -3.91
CA GLN A 28 -3.02 -30.11 -5.32
C GLN A 28 -2.57 -28.70 -5.77
N GLY A 29 -1.67 -28.61 -6.75
CA GLY A 29 -1.22 -27.33 -7.29
C GLY A 29 -0.21 -26.54 -6.44
N GLY A 30 0.45 -27.15 -5.45
CA GLY A 30 1.51 -26.50 -4.66
C GLY A 30 1.02 -25.67 -3.47
N TRP A 31 -0.27 -25.75 -3.15
CA TRP A 31 -0.85 -25.16 -1.95
C TRP A 31 -0.37 -25.89 -0.68
N GLN A 32 -0.44 -25.20 0.45
CA GLN A 32 -0.17 -25.74 1.78
C GLN A 32 -1.22 -25.16 2.74
N GLU A 33 -1.82 -26.00 3.57
CA GLU A 33 -2.73 -25.52 4.61
C GLU A 33 -1.90 -24.85 5.71
N LEU A 34 -2.11 -23.55 5.92
CA LEU A 34 -1.42 -22.76 6.93
C LEU A 34 -2.14 -22.85 8.29
N PHE A 35 -3.44 -23.13 8.28
CA PHE A 35 -4.23 -23.49 9.45
C PHE A 35 -4.81 -24.89 9.29
N ASN A 36 -4.59 -25.76 10.27
CA ASN A 36 -4.93 -27.19 10.18
C ASN A 36 -6.39 -27.52 10.52
N GLY A 37 -7.19 -26.54 10.93
CA GLY A 37 -8.61 -26.72 11.28
C GLY A 37 -8.87 -27.36 12.65
N ARG A 38 -7.85 -27.69 13.43
CA ARG A 38 -7.98 -28.46 14.69
C ARG A 38 -7.39 -27.74 15.90
N ASP A 39 -6.23 -27.10 15.73
CA ASP A 39 -5.50 -26.42 16.79
C ASP A 39 -4.66 -25.27 16.21
N LEU A 40 -3.98 -24.54 17.09
CA LEU A 40 -3.14 -23.39 16.73
C LEU A 40 -1.69 -23.77 16.44
N SER A 41 -1.38 -25.03 16.10
CA SER A 41 -0.01 -25.41 15.75
C SER A 41 0.49 -24.56 14.58
N GLY A 42 1.67 -23.94 14.74
CA GLY A 42 2.23 -23.00 13.76
C GLY A 42 1.76 -21.56 13.94
N TRP A 43 0.99 -21.25 14.99
CA TRP A 43 0.48 -19.92 15.31
C TRP A 43 0.75 -19.55 16.77
N ARG A 44 1.03 -18.27 17.02
CA ARG A 44 1.21 -17.71 18.36
C ARG A 44 0.63 -16.31 18.49
N MET A 45 0.15 -15.99 19.68
CA MET A 45 -0.35 -14.66 20.01
C MET A 45 0.83 -13.70 20.29
N LEU A 46 0.87 -12.55 19.61
CA LEU A 46 1.85 -11.48 19.83
C LEU A 46 1.16 -10.18 20.26
N ASN A 47 1.91 -9.35 20.99
CA ASN A 47 1.45 -8.13 21.65
C ASN A 47 0.34 -8.40 22.68
N ALA A 48 -0.85 -7.81 22.55
CA ALA A 48 -1.88 -7.95 23.58
C ALA A 48 -2.46 -9.38 23.67
N PRO A 49 -2.69 -9.91 24.89
CA PRO A 49 -3.15 -11.29 25.09
C PRO A 49 -4.68 -11.40 24.95
N HIS A 50 -5.16 -11.50 23.71
CA HIS A 50 -6.56 -11.76 23.41
C HIS A 50 -6.93 -13.24 23.51
N LYS A 51 -8.24 -13.54 23.58
CA LYS A 51 -8.74 -14.92 23.61
C LYS A 51 -8.69 -15.48 22.20
N VAL A 52 -8.16 -16.69 22.03
CA VAL A 52 -8.14 -17.39 20.74
C VAL A 52 -8.54 -18.84 20.99
N GLU A 53 -9.55 -19.31 20.26
CA GLU A 53 -10.00 -20.70 20.28
C GLU A 53 -10.16 -21.26 18.86
N VAL A 54 -10.07 -22.58 18.74
CA VAL A 54 -10.47 -23.29 17.53
C VAL A 54 -11.82 -23.95 17.77
N ARG A 55 -12.80 -23.62 16.93
CA ARG A 55 -14.17 -24.14 17.03
C ARG A 55 -14.68 -24.46 15.63
N ASP A 56 -15.26 -25.63 15.41
CA ASP A 56 -15.88 -26.02 14.12
C ASP A 56 -14.98 -25.80 12.87
N GLY A 57 -13.67 -26.06 12.99
CA GLY A 57 -12.74 -25.88 11.87
C GLY A 57 -12.37 -24.42 11.56
N MET A 58 -12.68 -23.48 12.44
CA MET A 58 -12.30 -22.06 12.33
C MET A 58 -11.57 -21.59 13.58
N VAL A 59 -10.75 -20.57 13.41
CA VAL A 59 -10.23 -19.78 14.53
C VAL A 59 -11.26 -18.71 14.88
N VAL A 60 -11.52 -18.55 16.18
CA VAL A 60 -12.27 -17.44 16.76
C VAL A 60 -11.32 -16.67 17.66
N ALA A 61 -11.03 -15.42 17.30
CA ALA A 61 -10.16 -14.55 18.09
C ALA A 61 -11.00 -13.38 18.63
N THR A 62 -11.15 -13.33 19.96
CA THR A 62 -12.08 -12.44 20.65
C THR A 62 -11.33 -11.40 21.46
N THR A 63 -11.74 -10.14 21.33
CA THR A 63 -11.18 -9.01 22.08
C THR A 63 -11.29 -9.24 23.59
N VAL A 64 -10.32 -8.70 24.31
CA VAL A 64 -10.31 -8.63 25.78
C VAL A 64 -10.41 -7.14 26.11
N PRO A 65 -11.47 -6.68 26.80
CA PRO A 65 -11.65 -5.27 27.10
C PRO A 65 -10.45 -4.68 27.85
N GLY A 66 -10.06 -3.46 27.48
CA GLY A 66 -8.94 -2.71 28.05
C GLY A 66 -7.56 -3.07 27.50
N GLN A 67 -7.46 -4.06 26.62
CA GLN A 67 -6.20 -4.45 25.99
C GLN A 67 -5.96 -3.69 24.67
N ASP A 68 -4.70 -3.42 24.36
CA ASP A 68 -4.26 -2.88 23.06
C ASP A 68 -4.42 -3.92 21.93
N ASN A 69 -3.92 -3.62 20.73
CA ASN A 69 -3.95 -4.57 19.60
C ASN A 69 -3.14 -5.84 19.91
N GLY A 70 -3.71 -6.99 19.58
CA GLY A 70 -3.00 -8.27 19.52
C GLY A 70 -3.05 -8.87 18.12
N PHE A 71 -2.07 -9.73 17.81
CA PHE A 71 -1.96 -10.40 16.53
C PHE A 71 -1.73 -11.91 16.70
N LEU A 72 -2.62 -12.73 16.15
CA LEU A 72 -2.38 -14.17 16.04
C LEU A 72 -1.53 -14.41 14.79
N CYS A 73 -0.24 -14.67 14.98
CA CYS A 73 0.76 -14.70 13.93
C CYS A 73 1.26 -16.11 13.64
N THR A 74 1.66 -16.37 12.40
CA THR A 74 2.41 -17.57 12.04
C THR A 74 3.72 -17.66 12.80
N ASP A 75 4.21 -18.88 13.03
CA ASP A 75 5.54 -19.08 13.61
C ASP A 75 6.66 -18.79 12.62
N GLU A 76 6.40 -19.07 11.33
CA GLU A 76 7.32 -18.90 10.22
C GLU A 76 7.17 -17.54 9.52
N LEU A 77 8.21 -17.16 8.77
CA LEU A 77 8.26 -15.96 7.96
C LEU A 77 8.15 -16.30 6.47
N TYR A 78 7.29 -15.59 5.76
CA TYR A 78 6.97 -15.81 4.35
C TYR A 78 7.45 -14.65 3.49
N GLY A 79 8.11 -14.99 2.38
CA GLY A 79 8.63 -14.04 1.38
C GLY A 79 7.66 -13.86 0.24
N ASP A 80 7.95 -14.47 -0.90
CA ASP A 80 7.03 -14.55 -2.04
C ASP A 80 5.96 -15.62 -1.81
N PHE A 81 4.68 -15.23 -1.94
CA PHE A 81 3.56 -16.14 -1.78
C PHE A 81 2.27 -15.66 -2.43
N ILE A 82 1.34 -16.61 -2.55
CA ILE A 82 -0.08 -16.37 -2.76
C ILE A 82 -0.82 -16.96 -1.55
N LEU A 83 -1.53 -16.13 -0.79
CA LEU A 83 -2.31 -16.52 0.38
C LEU A 83 -3.80 -16.43 0.02
N GLU A 84 -4.58 -17.42 0.43
CA GLU A 84 -6.03 -17.36 0.44
C GLU A 84 -6.58 -17.74 1.81
N MET A 85 -7.57 -16.99 2.28
CA MET A 85 -8.29 -17.27 3.51
C MET A 85 -9.70 -16.73 3.48
N ASP A 86 -10.61 -17.35 4.24
CA ASP A 86 -11.92 -16.78 4.52
C ASP A 86 -11.86 -16.04 5.86
N VAL A 87 -12.32 -14.79 5.88
CA VAL A 87 -12.39 -13.95 7.08
C VAL A 87 -13.82 -13.46 7.31
N LYS A 88 -14.20 -13.32 8.58
CA LYS A 88 -15.44 -12.67 9.02
C LYS A 88 -15.14 -11.87 10.29
N THR A 89 -15.90 -10.83 10.55
CA THR A 89 -15.86 -10.06 11.80
C THR A 89 -17.27 -9.92 12.36
N ASP A 90 -17.39 -9.85 13.68
CA ASP A 90 -18.63 -9.43 14.33
C ASP A 90 -18.99 -7.99 13.93
N LEU A 91 -20.28 -7.68 13.83
CA LEU A 91 -20.77 -6.40 13.31
C LEU A 91 -20.21 -5.17 14.04
N LEU A 92 -20.02 -5.26 15.36
CA LEU A 92 -19.58 -4.11 16.16
C LEU A 92 -18.04 -3.99 16.22
N LEU A 93 -17.31 -4.98 15.68
CA LEU A 93 -15.87 -4.88 15.47
C LEU A 93 -15.60 -3.99 14.24
N ASP A 94 -15.29 -2.72 14.48
CA ASP A 94 -15.10 -1.76 13.38
C ASP A 94 -13.77 -1.88 12.66
N ASN A 95 -12.79 -2.58 13.23
CA ASN A 95 -11.46 -2.71 12.67
C ASN A 95 -10.87 -4.09 12.98
N SER A 96 -10.23 -4.68 11.98
CA SER A 96 -9.33 -5.82 12.05
C SER A 96 -8.41 -5.76 10.82
N GLY A 97 -7.62 -6.79 10.60
CA GLY A 97 -6.77 -6.86 9.44
C GLY A 97 -6.01 -8.17 9.35
N ILE A 98 -5.45 -8.39 8.17
CA ILE A 98 -4.54 -9.50 7.89
C ILE A 98 -3.17 -8.91 7.64
N GLN A 99 -2.27 -9.06 8.63
CA GLN A 99 -0.86 -8.72 8.48
C GLN A 99 -0.21 -9.67 7.49
N PHE A 100 0.68 -9.16 6.65
CA PHE A 100 1.45 -9.95 5.72
C PHE A 100 2.83 -9.33 5.48
N ARG A 101 3.87 -10.18 5.50
CA ARG A 101 5.27 -9.74 5.57
C ARG A 101 5.54 -8.78 6.74
N SER A 102 4.78 -8.85 7.83
CA SER A 102 4.98 -7.99 9.00
C SER A 102 6.13 -8.50 9.88
N LEU A 103 6.75 -7.60 10.62
CA LEU A 103 7.87 -7.89 11.52
C LEU A 103 7.42 -7.75 12.98
N SER A 104 8.13 -8.42 13.88
CA SER A 104 7.92 -8.32 15.32
C SER A 104 9.19 -8.74 16.04
N ASN A 105 10.12 -7.79 16.20
CA ASN A 105 11.44 -8.04 16.75
C ASN A 105 11.63 -7.20 18.02
N PRO A 106 12.15 -7.73 19.13
CA PRO A 106 12.31 -6.96 20.38
C PRO A 106 13.11 -5.67 20.20
N GLU A 107 14.12 -5.67 19.33
CA GLU A 107 14.98 -4.51 19.06
C GLU A 107 14.31 -3.41 18.21
N ASP A 108 13.18 -3.71 17.56
CA ASP A 108 12.43 -2.76 16.74
C ASP A 108 11.04 -2.54 17.34
N ARG A 109 10.75 -1.30 17.75
CA ARG A 109 9.49 -0.91 18.40
C ARG A 109 9.12 -1.83 19.58
N ASN A 110 10.10 -2.34 20.32
CA ASN A 110 9.91 -3.22 21.47
C ASN A 110 9.06 -4.47 21.17
N GLY A 111 9.24 -5.07 19.98
CA GLY A 111 8.47 -6.25 19.57
C GLY A 111 7.02 -5.95 19.18
N ARG A 112 6.67 -4.69 18.88
CA ARG A 112 5.38 -4.37 18.28
C ARG A 112 5.30 -4.93 16.87
N VAL A 113 4.25 -5.69 16.57
CA VAL A 113 3.93 -6.13 15.20
C VAL A 113 3.72 -4.90 14.31
N HIS A 114 4.42 -4.85 13.18
CA HIS A 114 4.39 -3.73 12.25
C HIS A 114 4.69 -4.17 10.82
N GLY A 115 4.14 -3.48 9.82
CA GLY A 115 4.27 -3.86 8.39
C GLY A 115 2.93 -3.88 7.67
N TYR A 116 2.89 -4.50 6.49
CA TYR A 116 1.69 -4.45 5.65
C TYR A 116 0.50 -5.19 6.24
N GLN A 117 -0.67 -4.57 6.13
CA GLN A 117 -1.95 -5.05 6.59
C GLN A 117 -2.96 -4.92 5.46
N VAL A 118 -3.71 -5.99 5.19
CA VAL A 118 -5.00 -5.84 4.51
C VAL A 118 -6.00 -5.35 5.53
N GLN A 119 -6.54 -4.16 5.32
CA GLN A 119 -7.56 -3.58 6.20
C GLN A 119 -8.85 -4.41 6.12
N ILE A 120 -9.48 -4.65 7.27
CA ILE A 120 -10.85 -5.17 7.37
C ILE A 120 -11.63 -4.25 8.31
N GLU A 121 -12.79 -3.77 7.89
CA GLU A 121 -13.63 -2.89 8.69
C GLU A 121 -15.13 -3.12 8.49
N ASN A 122 -15.90 -2.93 9.56
CA ASN A 122 -17.37 -2.89 9.56
C ASN A 122 -17.90 -1.49 9.84
N ARG A 123 -17.21 -0.46 9.36
CA ARG A 123 -17.64 0.94 9.59
C ARG A 123 -18.87 1.27 8.74
N PRO A 124 -19.74 2.18 9.21
CA PRO A 124 -20.84 2.68 8.40
C PRO A 124 -20.34 3.30 7.08
N PRO A 125 -21.07 3.16 5.96
CA PRO A 125 -20.61 3.60 4.63
C PRO A 125 -20.22 5.09 4.53
N HIS A 126 -20.78 5.95 5.38
CA HIS A 126 -20.48 7.38 5.43
C HIS A 126 -19.17 7.71 6.17
N VAL A 127 -18.53 6.72 6.80
CA VAL A 127 -17.25 6.88 7.52
C VAL A 127 -16.08 6.47 6.63
N SER A 128 -16.04 5.19 6.22
CA SER A 128 -15.04 4.62 5.31
C SER A 128 -15.52 3.26 4.81
N GLN A 129 -15.01 2.83 3.65
CA GLN A 129 -15.23 1.51 3.06
C GLN A 129 -13.91 0.99 2.46
N TRP A 130 -12.92 0.78 3.32
CA TRP A 130 -11.54 0.46 2.95
C TRP A 130 -11.14 -0.98 3.22
N SER A 131 -12.10 -1.89 3.46
CA SER A 131 -11.79 -3.32 3.50
C SER A 131 -11.12 -3.75 2.19
N GLY A 132 -9.92 -4.34 2.28
CA GLY A 132 -9.10 -4.73 1.12
C GLY A 132 -8.05 -3.70 0.71
N ALA A 133 -8.02 -2.53 1.36
CA ALA A 133 -6.94 -1.55 1.27
C ALA A 133 -5.66 -2.06 1.96
N ILE A 134 -4.51 -1.42 1.69
CA ILE A 134 -3.23 -1.77 2.34
C ILE A 134 -2.80 -0.65 3.30
N TYR A 135 -2.61 -1.01 4.57
CA TYR A 135 -2.11 -0.16 5.65
C TYR A 135 -0.74 -0.67 6.14
N ASP A 136 0.21 0.21 6.39
CA ASP A 136 1.51 -0.10 7.00
C ASP A 136 1.44 0.11 8.52
N GLU A 137 1.02 -0.94 9.23
CA GLU A 137 0.79 -0.97 10.67
C GLU A 137 2.02 -0.51 11.45
N ALA A 138 1.83 0.45 12.36
CA ALA A 138 2.90 1.10 13.11
C ALA A 138 4.07 1.63 12.24
N GLY A 139 3.76 1.96 10.98
CA GLY A 139 4.69 2.44 9.99
C GLY A 139 4.16 3.70 9.29
N ARG A 140 4.01 3.63 7.97
CA ARG A 140 3.64 4.77 7.11
C ARG A 140 2.13 5.10 7.13
N GLY A 141 1.30 4.24 7.71
CA GLY A 141 -0.15 4.39 7.63
C GLY A 141 -0.71 3.83 6.33
N PHE A 142 -1.82 4.37 5.82
CA PHE A 142 -2.43 3.87 4.57
C PHE A 142 -1.48 4.07 3.38
N LEU A 143 -1.09 2.95 2.77
CA LEU A 143 -0.34 2.91 1.50
C LEU A 143 -1.27 2.87 0.29
N TYR A 144 -2.49 2.41 0.50
CA TYR A 144 -3.53 2.34 -0.51
C TYR A 144 -4.86 2.58 0.17
N ILE A 145 -5.76 3.32 -0.48
CA ILE A 145 -7.16 3.47 -0.04
C ILE A 145 -8.09 3.21 -1.22
N ILE A 146 -9.34 2.90 -0.90
CA ILE A 146 -10.39 2.69 -1.91
C ILE A 146 -11.30 3.92 -1.93
N GLU A 147 -10.98 4.83 -2.83
CA GLU A 147 -11.68 6.11 -3.00
C GLU A 147 -12.37 6.16 -4.38
N ASP A 148 -13.59 6.69 -4.40
CA ASP A 148 -14.41 6.88 -5.61
C ASP A 148 -14.64 5.60 -6.45
N ASP A 149 -14.80 4.45 -5.78
CA ASP A 149 -15.01 3.16 -6.45
C ASP A 149 -16.03 2.30 -5.71
N ALA A 150 -17.30 2.41 -6.13
CA ALA A 150 -18.41 1.73 -5.46
C ALA A 150 -18.34 0.19 -5.57
N VAL A 151 -17.69 -0.36 -6.59
CA VAL A 151 -17.56 -1.82 -6.76
C VAL A 151 -16.57 -2.35 -5.73
N ARG A 152 -15.38 -1.74 -5.64
CA ARG A 152 -14.36 -2.13 -4.67
C ARG A 152 -14.77 -1.85 -3.23
N GLN A 153 -15.46 -0.74 -2.97
CA GLN A 153 -15.98 -0.41 -1.63
C GLN A 153 -17.01 -1.42 -1.11
N LYS A 154 -17.73 -2.09 -2.02
CA LYS A 154 -18.71 -3.14 -1.69
C LYS A 154 -18.15 -4.56 -1.77
N ALA A 155 -16.85 -4.72 -2.04
CA ALA A 155 -16.25 -6.03 -2.20
C ALA A 155 -16.34 -6.86 -0.90
N TYR A 156 -16.18 -6.21 0.25
CA TYR A 156 -16.36 -6.83 1.56
C TYR A 156 -17.81 -6.74 2.01
N ILE A 157 -18.37 -7.88 2.41
CA ILE A 157 -19.75 -8.02 2.88
C ILE A 157 -19.72 -8.18 4.40
N GLN A 158 -20.20 -7.16 5.11
CA GLN A 158 -20.20 -7.13 6.58
C GLN A 158 -20.98 -8.32 7.17
N ASN A 159 -20.47 -8.87 8.28
CA ASN A 159 -21.05 -10.02 8.99
C ASN A 159 -21.19 -11.31 8.15
N GLN A 160 -20.51 -11.40 7.02
CA GLN A 160 -20.44 -12.61 6.20
C GLN A 160 -19.01 -13.10 6.05
N TRP A 161 -18.87 -14.34 5.59
CA TRP A 161 -17.57 -14.86 5.20
C TRP A 161 -17.13 -14.22 3.89
N ASN A 162 -15.92 -13.69 3.87
CA ASN A 162 -15.31 -13.06 2.73
C ASN A 162 -14.01 -13.78 2.38
N ARG A 163 -13.85 -14.17 1.10
CA ARG A 163 -12.60 -14.75 0.60
C ARG A 163 -11.62 -13.62 0.35
N VAL A 164 -10.51 -13.61 1.06
CA VAL A 164 -9.37 -12.71 0.83
C VAL A 164 -8.29 -13.48 0.09
N ARG A 165 -7.74 -12.88 -0.97
CA ARG A 165 -6.54 -13.36 -1.66
C ARG A 165 -5.47 -12.27 -1.59
N ILE A 166 -4.26 -12.64 -1.19
CA ILE A 166 -3.09 -11.75 -1.16
C ILE A 166 -2.02 -12.37 -2.04
N GLU A 167 -1.53 -11.60 -3.01
CA GLU A 167 -0.33 -11.93 -3.78
C GLU A 167 0.78 -10.97 -3.36
N ALA A 168 1.82 -11.51 -2.72
CA ALA A 168 3.02 -10.76 -2.38
C ALA A 168 4.18 -11.42 -3.14
N ILE A 169 4.57 -10.86 -4.28
CA ILE A 169 5.53 -11.46 -5.21
C ILE A 169 6.56 -10.40 -5.62
N GLY A 170 7.82 -10.60 -5.27
CA GLY A 170 8.84 -9.57 -5.32
C GLY A 170 8.39 -8.33 -4.53
N THR A 171 8.42 -7.17 -5.15
CA THR A 171 7.96 -5.89 -4.57
C THR A 171 6.48 -5.61 -4.80
N THR A 172 5.75 -6.49 -5.49
CA THR A 172 4.35 -6.28 -5.84
C THR A 172 3.43 -6.93 -4.81
N LEU A 173 2.54 -6.12 -4.22
CA LEU A 173 1.55 -6.51 -3.24
C LEU A 173 0.15 -6.26 -3.82
N ARG A 174 -0.64 -7.31 -4.01
CA ARG A 174 -1.99 -7.22 -4.56
C ARG A 174 -2.98 -7.94 -3.66
N VAL A 175 -4.18 -7.38 -3.57
CA VAL A 175 -5.25 -7.89 -2.71
C VAL A 175 -6.55 -8.00 -3.50
N TRP A 176 -7.28 -9.09 -3.26
CA TRP A 176 -8.65 -9.26 -3.71
C TRP A 176 -9.55 -9.62 -2.53
N ILE A 177 -10.78 -9.11 -2.57
CA ILE A 177 -11.87 -9.55 -1.69
C ILE A 177 -13.00 -10.06 -2.58
N ASN A 178 -13.44 -11.31 -2.34
CA ASN A 178 -14.50 -11.98 -3.09
C ASN A 178 -14.27 -11.94 -4.62
N GLY A 179 -13.01 -12.04 -5.04
CA GLY A 179 -12.59 -12.01 -6.44
C GLY A 179 -12.47 -10.60 -7.05
N ILE A 180 -12.82 -9.53 -6.32
CA ILE A 180 -12.69 -8.15 -6.78
C ILE A 180 -11.29 -7.63 -6.36
N PRO A 181 -10.45 -7.13 -7.30
CA PRO A 181 -9.16 -6.53 -6.95
C PRO A 181 -9.39 -5.25 -6.14
N THR A 182 -8.80 -5.15 -4.95
CA THR A 182 -9.03 -4.01 -4.04
C THR A 182 -7.81 -3.10 -3.90
N ALA A 183 -6.60 -3.66 -3.92
CA ALA A 183 -5.36 -2.87 -3.77
C ALA A 183 -4.22 -3.41 -4.66
N HIS A 184 -3.38 -2.47 -5.13
CA HIS A 184 -2.14 -2.77 -5.84
C HIS A 184 -1.06 -1.78 -5.37
N VAL A 185 -0.13 -2.28 -4.57
CA VAL A 185 1.02 -1.55 -4.04
C VAL A 185 2.31 -2.14 -4.60
N VAL A 186 3.24 -1.28 -4.99
CA VAL A 186 4.62 -1.68 -5.31
C VAL A 186 5.54 -1.02 -4.28
N ASP A 187 6.21 -1.85 -3.47
CA ASP A 187 7.02 -1.40 -2.34
C ASP A 187 8.07 -2.45 -1.98
N ASP A 188 9.27 -2.00 -1.61
CA ASP A 188 10.43 -2.86 -1.34
C ASP A 188 10.88 -2.86 0.13
N LYS A 189 10.09 -2.21 1.00
CA LYS A 189 10.47 -1.99 2.40
C LYS A 189 10.57 -3.27 3.23
N ILE A 190 9.64 -4.21 3.04
CA ILE A 190 9.65 -5.50 3.74
C ILE A 190 9.31 -6.63 2.74
N LEU A 191 10.28 -7.47 2.44
CA LEU A 191 10.10 -8.55 1.45
C LEU A 191 9.79 -9.91 2.07
N LYS A 192 9.88 -10.03 3.39
CA LYS A 192 9.63 -11.27 4.13
C LYS A 192 9.22 -10.98 5.56
N GLY A 193 8.21 -11.69 6.06
CA GLY A 193 7.74 -11.53 7.43
C GLY A 193 6.58 -12.46 7.80
N LEU A 194 5.98 -12.20 8.96
CA LEU A 194 4.85 -12.93 9.52
C LEU A 194 3.58 -12.69 8.71
N ILE A 195 2.67 -13.66 8.77
CA ILE A 195 1.25 -13.49 8.45
C ILE A 195 0.49 -13.50 9.77
N CYS A 196 -0.40 -12.53 10.01
CA CYS A 196 -1.16 -12.49 11.26
C CYS A 196 -2.61 -12.07 11.07
N LEU A 197 -3.49 -12.57 11.93
CA LEU A 197 -4.84 -12.04 12.10
C LEU A 197 -4.82 -11.01 13.24
N GLN A 198 -5.23 -9.77 12.97
CA GLN A 198 -5.33 -8.72 13.97
C GLN A 198 -6.62 -8.85 14.77
N VAL A 199 -6.48 -8.83 16.09
CA VAL A 199 -7.57 -8.57 17.03
C VAL A 199 -7.41 -7.12 17.49
N HIS A 200 -8.25 -6.23 16.97
CA HIS A 200 -8.13 -4.80 17.23
C HIS A 200 -8.67 -4.47 18.63
N GLY A 201 -7.79 -3.95 19.48
CA GLY A 201 -8.09 -3.56 20.85
C GLY A 201 -8.26 -2.04 21.00
N GLY A 202 -7.96 -1.54 22.19
CA GLY A 202 -8.02 -0.13 22.55
C GLY A 202 -9.35 0.30 23.18
N ALA A 203 -9.40 1.56 23.63
CA ALA A 203 -10.54 2.12 24.37
C ALA A 203 -11.87 2.01 23.60
N HIS A 204 -11.88 2.36 22.31
CA HIS A 204 -13.09 2.30 21.48
C HIS A 204 -13.61 0.88 21.25
N ALA A 205 -12.70 -0.11 21.14
CA ALA A 205 -13.09 -1.51 21.04
C ALA A 205 -13.68 -2.00 22.38
N SER A 206 -13.13 -1.52 23.50
CA SER A 206 -13.53 -1.91 24.86
C SER A 206 -14.95 -1.45 25.23
N GLU A 207 -15.39 -0.30 24.71
CA GLU A 207 -16.75 0.23 24.94
C GLU A 207 -17.86 -0.64 24.33
N ARG A 208 -17.52 -1.52 23.38
CA ARG A 208 -18.49 -2.36 22.63
C ARG A 208 -18.57 -3.80 23.15
N GLY A 209 -17.86 -4.09 24.24
CA GLY A 209 -17.75 -5.43 24.79
C GLY A 209 -16.86 -6.36 23.96
N GLU A 210 -16.94 -7.65 24.26
CA GLU A 210 -16.19 -8.68 23.54
C GLU A 210 -16.71 -8.83 22.10
N GLN A 211 -15.81 -8.70 21.13
CA GLN A 211 -16.08 -8.83 19.71
C GLN A 211 -15.05 -9.75 19.08
N SER A 212 -15.44 -10.49 18.04
CA SER A 212 -14.59 -11.51 17.45
C SER A 212 -14.28 -11.25 15.98
N VAL A 213 -13.06 -11.63 15.59
CA VAL A 213 -12.67 -11.89 14.22
C VAL A 213 -12.53 -13.40 14.05
N TYR A 214 -12.92 -13.90 12.88
CA TYR A 214 -12.95 -15.31 12.54
C TYR A 214 -12.12 -15.55 11.29
N MET A 215 -11.37 -16.66 11.25
CA MET A 215 -10.72 -17.12 10.02
C MET A 215 -10.86 -18.63 9.82
N ARG A 216 -10.90 -19.05 8.54
CA ARG A 216 -10.85 -20.46 8.13
C ARG A 216 -10.30 -20.60 6.71
N ASN A 217 -10.07 -21.85 6.28
CA ASN A 217 -9.59 -22.18 4.93
C ASN A 217 -8.30 -21.40 4.56
N VAL A 218 -7.37 -21.30 5.51
CA VAL A 218 -6.13 -20.53 5.36
C VAL A 218 -5.09 -21.39 4.66
N ARG A 219 -4.82 -21.09 3.40
CA ARG A 219 -3.86 -21.82 2.57
C ARG A 219 -2.91 -20.88 1.85
N ILE A 220 -1.69 -21.35 1.62
CA ILE A 220 -0.61 -20.56 1.01
C ILE A 220 0.09 -21.36 -0.08
N GLN A 221 0.53 -20.68 -1.13
CA GLN A 221 1.43 -21.21 -2.15
C GLN A 221 2.71 -20.37 -2.11
N THR A 222 3.88 -21.02 -2.07
CA THR A 222 5.21 -20.35 -2.02
C THR A 222 6.13 -20.76 -3.17
N GLU A 223 5.71 -21.72 -3.99
CA GLU A 223 6.49 -22.25 -5.11
C GLU A 223 5.65 -22.25 -6.39
N ASN A 224 6.30 -22.13 -7.55
CA ASN A 224 5.65 -22.12 -8.86
C ASN A 224 4.50 -21.08 -8.94
N LEU A 225 4.73 -19.91 -8.34
CA LEU A 225 3.74 -18.84 -8.23
C LEU A 225 3.34 -18.37 -9.62
N LYS A 226 2.02 -18.25 -9.83
CA LYS A 226 1.43 -17.67 -11.02
C LYS A 226 0.68 -16.42 -10.60
N PRO A 227 1.25 -15.21 -10.81
CA PRO A 227 0.55 -13.97 -10.52
C PRO A 227 -0.78 -13.90 -11.27
N SER A 228 -1.78 -13.27 -10.68
CA SER A 228 -3.03 -12.98 -11.37
C SER A 228 -2.78 -12.04 -12.56
N PRO A 229 -3.61 -12.09 -13.62
CA PRO A 229 -3.53 -11.16 -14.75
C PRO A 229 -3.53 -9.69 -14.30
N PHE A 230 -3.00 -8.81 -15.14
CA PHE A 230 -3.12 -7.37 -14.91
C PHE A 230 -4.59 -6.92 -14.96
N ASP A 231 -4.87 -5.85 -14.24
CA ASP A 231 -6.18 -5.21 -14.19
C ASP A 231 -6.03 -3.67 -14.28
N ASP A 232 -7.16 -2.98 -14.17
CA ASP A 232 -7.24 -1.53 -14.36
C ASP A 232 -7.27 -0.73 -13.05
N ILE A 233 -7.09 -1.37 -11.87
CA ILE A 233 -7.12 -0.62 -10.62
C ILE A 233 -5.88 0.29 -10.51
N PRO A 234 -5.99 1.47 -9.86
CA PRO A 234 -4.83 2.33 -9.65
C PRO A 234 -3.69 1.60 -8.95
N VAL A 235 -2.45 1.87 -9.34
CA VAL A 235 -1.24 1.41 -8.67
C VAL A 235 -0.67 2.51 -7.78
N ALA A 236 -0.38 2.19 -6.51
CA ALA A 236 0.44 3.00 -5.62
C ALA A 236 1.88 2.46 -5.61
N ASN A 237 2.77 3.08 -6.37
CA ASN A 237 4.15 2.64 -6.52
C ASN A 237 5.08 3.54 -5.71
N TYR A 238 5.68 2.98 -4.67
CA TYR A 238 6.57 3.65 -3.72
C TYR A 238 8.06 3.50 -4.08
N ILE A 239 8.40 2.75 -5.13
CA ILE A 239 9.78 2.61 -5.60
C ILE A 239 10.08 3.75 -6.58
N PRO A 240 10.98 4.70 -6.23
CA PRO A 240 11.16 5.93 -6.99
C PRO A 240 11.58 5.71 -8.43
N ASN A 241 11.02 6.50 -9.35
CA ASN A 241 11.42 6.53 -10.76
C ASN A 241 11.35 5.16 -11.48
N THR A 242 10.45 4.28 -11.03
CA THR A 242 10.20 2.98 -11.67
C THR A 242 8.85 2.93 -12.37
N LEU A 243 8.69 1.96 -13.26
CA LEU A 243 7.42 1.64 -13.90
C LEU A 243 7.08 0.17 -13.63
N SER A 244 5.99 -0.09 -12.90
CA SER A 244 5.56 -1.46 -12.63
C SER A 244 4.94 -2.13 -13.87
N GLY A 245 4.81 -3.45 -13.86
CA GLY A 245 4.16 -4.19 -14.95
C GLY A 245 2.72 -3.74 -15.20
N GLN A 246 1.94 -3.46 -14.14
CA GLN A 246 0.58 -2.95 -14.28
C GLN A 246 0.54 -1.49 -14.73
N GLU A 247 1.46 -0.64 -14.28
CA GLU A 247 1.56 0.73 -14.80
C GLU A 247 1.87 0.72 -16.31
N ALA A 248 2.79 -0.14 -16.75
CA ALA A 248 3.10 -0.32 -18.17
C ALA A 248 1.89 -0.86 -18.96
N HIS A 249 1.17 -1.85 -18.41
CA HIS A 249 -0.07 -2.37 -18.99
C HIS A 249 -1.14 -1.29 -19.15
N GLN A 250 -1.26 -0.39 -18.17
CA GLN A 250 -2.16 0.76 -18.16
C GLN A 250 -1.71 1.91 -19.08
N GLY A 251 -0.57 1.76 -19.76
CA GLY A 251 -0.04 2.72 -20.73
C GLY A 251 0.77 3.87 -20.13
N PHE A 252 1.19 3.77 -18.87
CA PHE A 252 2.08 4.76 -18.27
C PHE A 252 3.49 4.68 -18.86
N LYS A 253 4.15 5.84 -18.89
CA LYS A 253 5.56 6.00 -19.20
C LYS A 253 6.19 6.94 -18.18
N LEU A 254 7.46 6.72 -17.86
CA LEU A 254 8.24 7.66 -17.07
C LEU A 254 8.52 8.92 -17.90
N LEU A 255 8.23 10.08 -17.31
CA LEU A 255 8.71 11.37 -17.81
C LEU A 255 10.06 11.73 -17.21
N PHE A 256 10.37 11.24 -16.00
CA PHE A 256 11.66 11.45 -15.36
C PHE A 256 12.24 10.11 -14.90
N ASP A 257 13.48 9.84 -15.28
CA ASP A 257 14.18 8.58 -15.01
C ASP A 257 14.94 8.59 -13.66
N GLY A 258 15.04 9.75 -13.00
CA GLY A 258 15.78 9.92 -11.75
C GLY A 258 17.22 10.43 -11.94
N GLU A 259 17.72 10.47 -13.16
CA GLU A 259 19.14 10.70 -13.43
C GLU A 259 19.39 11.82 -14.44
N THR A 260 18.59 11.88 -15.50
CA THR A 260 18.85 12.74 -16.65
C THR A 260 17.74 13.77 -16.88
N THR A 261 18.05 14.82 -17.65
CA THR A 261 17.07 15.79 -18.14
C THR A 261 16.32 15.29 -19.38
N LYS A 262 16.45 14.02 -19.77
CA LYS A 262 15.86 13.53 -21.02
C LYS A 262 14.34 13.72 -21.00
N GLY A 263 13.80 14.35 -22.05
CA GLY A 263 12.39 14.68 -22.14
C GLY A 263 12.00 15.99 -21.42
N TRP A 264 12.97 16.70 -20.84
CA TRP A 264 12.78 17.98 -20.16
C TRP A 264 13.77 19.04 -20.62
N ARG A 265 13.25 20.24 -20.82
CA ARG A 265 14.02 21.48 -20.88
C ARG A 265 14.04 22.04 -19.47
N ILE A 266 15.19 21.92 -18.81
CA ILE A 266 15.39 22.42 -17.46
C ILE A 266 16.41 23.55 -17.51
N ASP A 267 15.99 24.73 -17.11
CA ASP A 267 16.92 25.82 -16.91
C ASP A 267 17.41 25.78 -15.45
N THR A 268 18.67 25.39 -15.30
CA THR A 268 19.29 25.20 -13.98
C THR A 268 19.49 26.51 -13.21
N LYS A 269 19.43 27.66 -13.89
CA LYS A 269 19.55 29.00 -13.31
C LYS A 269 18.70 30.01 -14.10
N VAL A 270 17.43 30.12 -13.75
CA VAL A 270 16.56 31.21 -14.22
C VAL A 270 16.37 32.22 -13.10
N SER A 271 16.79 33.46 -13.33
CA SER A 271 16.54 34.54 -12.38
C SER A 271 17.06 34.18 -10.97
N SER A 272 16.26 34.42 -9.93
CA SER A 272 16.43 34.03 -8.52
C SER A 272 16.17 32.55 -8.20
N SER A 273 16.06 31.67 -9.21
CA SER A 273 15.73 30.25 -9.04
C SER A 273 16.88 29.33 -9.45
N THR A 274 16.90 28.12 -8.87
CA THR A 274 17.85 27.05 -9.20
C THR A 274 17.12 25.73 -9.35
N ALA A 275 17.56 24.90 -10.29
CA ALA A 275 17.16 23.50 -10.40
C ALA A 275 18.37 22.57 -10.32
N ARG A 276 18.23 21.48 -9.54
CA ARG A 276 19.26 20.45 -9.35
C ARG A 276 18.67 19.06 -9.62
N ILE A 277 19.40 18.24 -10.35
CA ILE A 277 19.10 16.81 -10.48
C ILE A 277 20.13 16.04 -9.68
N GLU A 278 19.67 15.41 -8.60
CA GLU A 278 20.51 14.59 -7.73
C GLU A 278 19.65 13.60 -6.97
N ASN A 279 20.23 12.45 -6.62
CA ASN A 279 19.60 11.44 -5.75
C ASN A 279 18.21 11.01 -6.21
N GLY A 280 17.97 10.88 -7.52
CA GLY A 280 16.67 10.47 -8.05
C GLY A 280 15.61 11.56 -8.10
N THR A 281 15.98 12.85 -7.96
CA THR A 281 15.02 13.96 -7.84
C THR A 281 15.34 15.14 -8.74
N ILE A 282 14.32 15.91 -9.11
CA ILE A 282 14.43 17.29 -9.61
C ILE A 282 14.10 18.20 -8.42
N THR A 283 15.06 18.94 -7.89
CA THR A 283 14.85 19.90 -6.79
C THR A 283 14.92 21.32 -7.31
N ILE A 284 13.82 22.06 -7.13
CA ILE A 284 13.65 23.45 -7.54
C ILE A 284 13.60 24.31 -6.29
N SER A 285 14.46 25.34 -6.24
CA SER A 285 14.51 26.33 -5.16
C SER A 285 14.44 27.73 -5.76
N ARG A 286 13.72 28.64 -5.11
CA ARG A 286 13.74 30.07 -5.45
C ARG A 286 13.90 30.93 -4.22
N THR A 287 14.73 31.96 -4.32
CA THR A 287 14.93 32.88 -3.19
C THR A 287 13.63 33.62 -2.87
N GLU A 288 13.48 34.05 -1.61
CA GLU A 288 12.37 34.91 -1.22
C GLU A 288 12.39 36.21 -2.05
N GLU A 289 11.20 36.63 -2.48
CA GLU A 289 10.95 37.89 -3.18
C GLU A 289 9.66 38.50 -2.61
N SER A 290 9.19 39.63 -3.16
CA SER A 290 7.91 40.20 -2.77
C SER A 290 6.77 39.18 -2.88
N GLU A 291 5.78 39.23 -1.99
CA GLU A 291 4.60 38.34 -2.01
C GLU A 291 3.83 38.38 -3.34
N ASN A 292 3.98 39.44 -4.13
CA ASN A 292 3.34 39.62 -5.45
C ASN A 292 4.14 39.02 -6.61
N SER A 293 5.32 38.44 -6.36
CA SER A 293 6.14 37.82 -7.39
C SER A 293 5.45 36.58 -7.97
N LYS A 294 5.26 36.57 -9.30
CA LYS A 294 4.68 35.41 -10.01
C LYS A 294 5.64 34.21 -10.00
N PRO A 295 5.15 32.96 -10.01
CA PRO A 295 5.98 31.78 -10.20
C PRO A 295 6.72 31.83 -11.54
N ILE A 296 7.87 31.14 -11.62
CA ILE A 296 8.69 31.03 -12.82
C ILE A 296 8.73 29.56 -13.23
N ALA A 297 8.44 29.29 -14.51
CA ALA A 297 8.62 27.96 -15.09
C ALA A 297 10.10 27.61 -15.15
N VAL A 298 10.51 26.53 -14.47
CA VAL A 298 11.93 26.11 -14.38
C VAL A 298 12.20 24.84 -15.17
N ALA A 299 11.25 23.91 -15.19
CA ALA A 299 11.32 22.70 -16.01
C ALA A 299 10.07 22.60 -16.89
N MET A 300 10.24 22.22 -18.15
CA MET A 300 9.16 22.02 -19.11
C MET A 300 9.40 20.75 -19.93
N THR A 301 8.37 19.94 -20.15
CA THR A 301 8.49 18.75 -21.00
C THR A 301 8.81 19.10 -22.45
N ASP A 302 9.61 18.30 -23.13
CA ASP A 302 9.89 18.47 -24.57
C ASP A 302 8.64 18.28 -25.43
N GLU A 303 7.81 17.32 -25.03
CA GLU A 303 6.56 16.95 -25.69
C GLU A 303 5.36 17.68 -25.09
N GLN A 304 4.31 17.79 -25.91
CA GLN A 304 2.98 18.26 -25.48
C GLN A 304 2.04 17.07 -25.32
N PHE A 305 1.20 17.11 -24.29
CA PHE A 305 0.29 16.05 -23.93
C PHE A 305 -1.16 16.45 -24.14
N GLY A 306 -1.94 15.50 -24.67
CA GLY A 306 -3.40 15.57 -24.77
C GLY A 306 -4.08 15.29 -23.42
N PRO A 307 -5.36 14.87 -23.39
CA PRO A 307 -5.96 14.29 -22.18
C PRO A 307 -5.05 13.22 -21.56
N PHE A 308 -4.83 13.31 -20.25
CA PHE A 308 -3.79 12.54 -19.57
C PHE A 308 -4.17 12.18 -18.13
N GLU A 309 -3.47 11.17 -17.61
CA GLU A 309 -3.29 10.97 -16.18
C GLU A 309 -1.80 11.10 -15.88
N LEU A 310 -1.46 12.10 -15.06
CA LEU A 310 -0.12 12.44 -14.61
C LEU A 310 0.01 12.04 -13.14
N LYS A 311 0.95 11.15 -12.85
CA LYS A 311 1.35 10.77 -11.48
C LYS A 311 2.72 11.36 -11.19
N PHE A 312 2.93 11.82 -9.97
CA PHE A 312 4.23 12.35 -9.53
C PHE A 312 4.33 12.26 -8.02
N GLU A 313 5.56 12.27 -7.52
CA GLU A 313 5.84 12.47 -6.11
C GLU A 313 6.50 13.82 -5.89
N PHE A 314 6.13 14.49 -4.80
CA PHE A 314 6.74 15.74 -4.38
C PHE A 314 7.03 15.77 -2.88
N LYS A 315 8.03 16.54 -2.49
CA LYS A 315 8.42 16.80 -1.10
C LYS A 315 8.69 18.29 -0.92
N LEU A 316 8.09 18.88 0.12
CA LEU A 316 8.28 20.28 0.47
C LEU A 316 9.43 20.40 1.49
N HIS A 317 10.26 21.43 1.36
CA HIS A 317 11.39 21.65 2.29
C HIS A 317 11.16 22.80 3.26
N ASN A 318 10.16 23.63 3.01
CA ASN A 318 9.69 24.68 3.91
C ASN A 318 8.17 24.59 4.13
N LYS A 319 7.73 25.04 5.30
CA LYS A 319 6.32 25.05 5.68
C LYS A 319 5.58 26.04 4.77
N ASN A 320 4.47 25.58 4.17
CA ASN A 320 3.63 26.30 3.20
C ASN A 320 4.12 26.35 1.75
N ALA A 321 5.22 25.66 1.41
CA ALA A 321 5.66 25.63 0.02
C ALA A 321 4.59 25.08 -0.93
N ILE A 322 4.62 25.55 -2.17
CA ILE A 322 3.70 25.14 -3.22
C ILE A 322 4.45 24.25 -4.21
N ALA A 323 4.02 23.00 -4.33
CA ALA A 323 4.42 22.16 -5.45
C ALA A 323 3.65 22.62 -6.70
N GLY A 324 4.30 23.49 -7.48
CA GLY A 324 3.79 24.07 -8.71
C GLY A 324 3.93 23.14 -9.89
N ILE A 325 2.80 22.68 -10.43
CA ILE A 325 2.75 21.98 -11.71
C ILE A 325 1.81 22.72 -12.63
N GLU A 326 2.24 23.11 -13.83
CA GLU A 326 1.32 23.59 -14.85
C GLU A 326 1.12 22.52 -15.92
N TYR A 327 -0.03 22.56 -16.59
CA TYR A 327 -0.35 21.66 -17.69
C TYR A 327 -1.21 22.37 -18.73
N PHE A 328 -1.25 21.80 -19.95
CA PHE A 328 -1.80 22.45 -21.15
C PHE A 328 -1.17 23.82 -21.44
N HIS A 329 0.08 24.00 -21.03
CA HIS A 329 0.83 25.22 -21.30
C HIS A 329 1.19 25.30 -22.78
N SER A 330 0.88 26.43 -23.43
CA SER A 330 1.03 26.62 -24.89
C SER A 330 2.47 26.89 -25.34
N GLY A 331 3.39 27.12 -24.40
CA GLY A 331 4.77 27.55 -24.64
C GLY A 331 4.92 29.07 -24.78
N LYS A 332 3.84 29.82 -24.55
CA LYS A 332 3.79 31.29 -24.48
C LYS A 332 3.18 31.71 -23.15
N PRO A 333 3.36 32.97 -22.68
CA PRO A 333 2.89 33.46 -21.37
C PRO A 333 1.38 33.40 -21.06
N ASP A 334 0.57 32.73 -21.88
CA ASP A 334 -0.87 32.52 -21.69
C ASP A 334 -1.13 31.06 -21.27
N ALA A 335 -0.74 30.71 -20.04
CA ALA A 335 -1.08 29.43 -19.43
C ALA A 335 -2.53 29.47 -18.91
N GLU A 336 -3.30 28.41 -19.17
CA GLU A 336 -4.70 28.41 -18.74
C GLU A 336 -4.91 28.03 -17.28
N ARG A 337 -4.11 27.14 -16.69
CA ARG A 337 -4.32 26.67 -15.30
C ARG A 337 -3.03 26.19 -14.64
N GLN A 338 -2.88 26.54 -13.37
CA GLN A 338 -1.84 26.06 -12.46
C GLN A 338 -2.43 24.97 -11.54
N ALA A 339 -1.81 23.80 -11.47
CA ALA A 339 -2.04 22.84 -10.40
C ALA A 339 -1.24 23.27 -9.17
N LEU A 340 -1.95 23.73 -8.15
CA LEU A 340 -1.35 24.15 -6.89
C LEU A 340 -1.46 23.01 -5.88
N TYR A 341 -0.43 22.18 -5.78
CA TYR A 341 -0.26 21.26 -4.67
C TYR A 341 0.48 21.98 -3.53
N GLY A 342 -0.23 22.94 -2.91
CA GLY A 342 0.27 23.72 -1.77
C GLY A 342 -0.47 23.39 -0.47
N ARG A 343 -0.33 24.27 0.53
CA ARG A 343 -0.98 24.14 1.85
C ARG A 343 -2.45 23.72 1.79
N LEU A 344 -3.25 24.32 0.91
CA LEU A 344 -4.68 24.02 0.81
C LEU A 344 -4.97 22.58 0.34
N ALA A 345 -4.19 22.08 -0.63
CA ALA A 345 -4.28 20.69 -1.08
C ALA A 345 -3.90 19.73 0.05
N LEU A 346 -2.85 20.08 0.79
CA LEU A 346 -2.38 19.32 1.95
C LEU A 346 -3.41 19.29 3.08
N ASP A 347 -3.96 20.44 3.46
CA ASP A 347 -4.94 20.59 4.53
C ASP A 347 -6.23 19.81 4.19
N ASN A 348 -6.69 19.86 2.94
CA ASN A 348 -7.84 19.07 2.47
C ASN A 348 -7.58 17.56 2.52
N ALA A 349 -6.40 17.11 2.09
CA ALA A 349 -6.04 15.70 2.16
C ALA A 349 -5.88 15.22 3.62
N LEU A 350 -5.28 16.03 4.49
CA LEU A 350 -5.16 15.75 5.93
C LEU A 350 -6.52 15.59 6.59
N HIS A 351 -7.43 16.53 6.32
CA HIS A 351 -8.78 16.48 6.86
C HIS A 351 -9.50 15.20 6.42
N ARG A 352 -9.39 14.82 5.14
CA ARG A 352 -9.99 13.58 4.62
C ARG A 352 -9.33 12.32 5.15
N ALA A 353 -8.00 12.30 5.22
CA ALA A 353 -7.24 11.18 5.72
C ALA A 353 -7.40 10.99 7.24
N ARG A 354 -7.96 11.99 7.94
CA ARG A 354 -8.00 12.07 9.41
C ARG A 354 -6.61 11.86 10.03
N VAL A 355 -5.58 12.24 9.30
CA VAL A 355 -4.18 12.07 9.72
C VAL A 355 -3.75 13.35 10.41
N ASN A 356 -3.26 13.25 11.65
CA ASN A 356 -2.65 14.36 12.38
C ASN A 356 -1.12 14.33 12.21
N ARG A 357 -0.64 14.48 10.97
CA ARG A 357 0.79 14.44 10.63
C ARG A 357 1.16 15.60 9.71
N ASP A 358 2.33 16.16 9.93
CA ASP A 358 2.95 17.14 9.03
C ASP A 358 3.39 16.46 7.73
N LEU A 359 2.55 16.54 6.69
CA LEU A 359 2.87 15.97 5.37
C LEU A 359 3.94 16.76 4.61
N TRP A 360 4.27 17.99 5.03
CA TRP A 360 5.13 18.88 4.25
C TRP A 360 6.57 18.35 4.10
N LYS A 361 7.14 17.66 5.09
CA LYS A 361 8.49 17.07 4.98
C LYS A 361 8.55 15.66 4.39
N GLU A 362 7.39 15.11 4.04
CA GLU A 362 7.26 13.74 3.54
C GLU A 362 7.16 13.73 2.02
N TRP A 363 7.42 12.58 1.43
CA TRP A 363 7.06 12.34 0.04
C TRP A 363 5.55 12.15 -0.06
N ASN A 364 4.92 12.92 -0.95
CA ASN A 364 3.50 12.88 -1.22
C ASN A 364 3.26 12.50 -2.68
N GLN A 365 2.23 11.69 -2.93
CA GLN A 365 1.83 11.25 -4.26
C GLN A 365 0.71 12.13 -4.80
N GLY A 366 0.99 12.89 -5.84
CA GLY A 366 0.02 13.66 -6.59
C GLY A 366 -0.45 12.92 -7.85
N VAL A 367 -1.75 13.02 -8.14
CA VAL A 367 -2.30 12.60 -9.44
C VAL A 367 -3.19 13.71 -10.00
N ILE A 368 -2.93 14.09 -11.25
CA ILE A 368 -3.80 14.97 -12.04
C ILE A 368 -4.37 14.13 -13.17
N LYS A 369 -5.71 14.08 -13.27
CA LYS A 369 -6.40 13.49 -14.42
C LYS A 369 -7.10 14.60 -15.17
N ALA A 370 -6.75 14.79 -16.44
CA ALA A 370 -7.41 15.71 -17.34
C ALA A 370 -8.08 14.91 -18.46
N TYR A 371 -9.40 14.86 -18.44
CA TYR A 371 -10.22 14.02 -19.30
C TYR A 371 -10.55 14.72 -20.63
N PRO A 372 -10.88 13.95 -21.69
CA PRO A 372 -11.27 14.50 -22.99
C PRO A 372 -12.52 15.41 -22.95
N ASP A 373 -13.40 15.22 -21.97
CA ASP A 373 -14.64 15.96 -21.76
C ASP A 373 -14.46 17.25 -20.94
N ASN A 374 -13.23 17.77 -20.86
CA ASN A 374 -12.82 18.93 -20.06
C ASN A 374 -12.90 18.74 -18.54
N ARG A 375 -13.29 17.57 -18.03
CA ARG A 375 -13.23 17.28 -16.60
C ARG A 375 -11.78 17.18 -16.13
N VAL A 376 -11.49 17.69 -14.94
CA VAL A 376 -10.18 17.58 -14.29
C VAL A 376 -10.37 17.14 -12.86
N GLU A 377 -9.59 16.16 -12.43
CA GLU A 377 -9.50 15.70 -11.05
C GLU A 377 -8.09 15.85 -10.50
N TYR A 378 -8.01 16.19 -9.22
CA TYR A 378 -6.79 16.23 -8.45
C TYR A 378 -6.89 15.25 -7.29
N TRP A 379 -5.83 14.47 -7.13
CA TRP A 379 -5.71 13.50 -6.06
C TRP A 379 -4.40 13.70 -5.32
N LEU A 380 -4.43 13.47 -4.00
CA LEU A 380 -3.27 13.55 -3.12
C LEU A 380 -3.29 12.37 -2.15
N ASN A 381 -2.23 11.56 -2.15
CA ASN A 381 -2.06 10.37 -1.31
C ASN A 381 -3.29 9.43 -1.37
N GLY A 382 -3.86 9.25 -2.56
CA GLY A 382 -5.03 8.41 -2.82
C GLY A 382 -6.39 9.09 -2.63
N TYR A 383 -6.46 10.27 -2.01
CA TYR A 383 -7.73 11.00 -1.79
C TYR A 383 -8.01 11.95 -2.95
N LYS A 384 -9.25 11.95 -3.48
CA LYS A 384 -9.70 12.99 -4.42
C LYS A 384 -9.86 14.31 -3.67
N ILE A 385 -9.11 15.34 -4.03
CA ILE A 385 -9.13 16.64 -3.33
C ILE A 385 -9.91 17.72 -4.08
N LEU A 386 -10.02 17.61 -5.41
CA LEU A 386 -10.72 18.59 -6.26
C LEU A 386 -11.20 17.92 -7.55
N GLU A 387 -12.37 18.31 -8.01
CA GLU A 387 -12.92 17.96 -9.32
C GLU A 387 -13.64 19.17 -9.90
N TYR A 388 -13.44 19.46 -11.19
CA TYR A 388 -14.16 20.52 -11.91
C TYR A 388 -14.20 20.25 -13.42
N ILE A 389 -15.01 21.02 -14.14
CA ILE A 389 -15.01 21.08 -15.61
C ILE A 389 -14.28 22.35 -16.06
N ARG A 390 -13.34 22.23 -17.00
CA ARG A 390 -12.68 23.39 -17.61
C ARG A 390 -13.71 24.19 -18.41
N ASP A 391 -13.96 25.41 -17.97
CA ASP A 391 -14.65 26.44 -18.73
C ASP A 391 -13.65 27.11 -19.70
N SER A 392 -13.25 26.36 -20.73
CA SER A 392 -12.36 26.85 -21.78
C SER A 392 -12.57 26.07 -23.08
N ASP A 393 -12.64 26.81 -24.19
CA ASP A 393 -12.65 26.28 -25.55
C ASP A 393 -11.24 25.95 -26.07
N LYS A 394 -10.18 26.25 -25.29
CA LYS A 394 -8.81 25.96 -25.74
C LYS A 394 -8.53 24.46 -25.76
N PRO A 395 -7.78 23.98 -26.78
CA PRO A 395 -7.44 22.58 -26.92
C PRO A 395 -6.80 21.99 -25.65
N LEU A 396 -7.22 20.78 -25.28
CA LEU A 396 -6.57 19.94 -24.27
C LEU A 396 -5.23 19.42 -24.81
N LYS A 397 -4.29 20.31 -25.14
CA LYS A 397 -2.95 19.95 -25.59
C LYS A 397 -1.91 20.99 -25.17
N GLY A 398 -0.88 20.57 -24.43
CA GLY A 398 0.24 21.45 -24.09
C GLY A 398 1.29 20.78 -23.22
N HIS A 399 2.30 21.55 -22.83
CA HIS A 399 3.41 21.07 -22.02
C HIS A 399 3.02 20.88 -20.56
N ILE A 400 3.81 20.08 -19.84
CA ILE A 400 3.80 20.00 -18.38
C ILE A 400 5.00 20.78 -17.86
N LEU A 401 4.77 21.64 -16.88
CA LEU A 401 5.79 22.50 -16.29
C LEU A 401 5.94 22.21 -14.79
N LEU A 402 7.15 22.41 -14.28
CA LEU A 402 7.43 22.52 -12.85
C LEU A 402 7.87 23.95 -12.55
N ASP A 403 7.16 24.59 -11.63
CA ASP A 403 7.32 26.00 -11.32
C ASP A 403 8.07 26.23 -10.01
N ALA A 404 8.78 27.36 -9.96
CA ALA A 404 9.44 27.87 -8.78
C ALA A 404 8.65 29.06 -8.19
N TYR A 405 8.08 28.85 -7.00
CA TYR A 405 7.42 29.88 -6.21
C TYR A 405 8.42 30.63 -5.32
N PRO A 406 8.29 31.96 -5.12
CA PRO A 406 9.19 32.72 -4.26
C PRO A 406 9.31 32.13 -2.86
N GLY A 407 10.55 31.96 -2.37
CA GLY A 407 10.84 31.42 -1.03
C GLY A 407 10.70 29.90 -0.89
N ASP A 408 10.27 29.20 -1.93
CA ASP A 408 9.99 27.77 -1.85
C ASP A 408 11.14 26.90 -2.31
N THR A 409 11.25 25.73 -1.69
CA THR A 409 12.06 24.61 -2.19
C THR A 409 11.22 23.34 -2.21
N VAL A 410 11.15 22.73 -3.40
CA VAL A 410 10.35 21.53 -3.67
C VAL A 410 11.18 20.52 -4.46
N SER A 411 11.16 19.26 -4.05
CA SER A 411 11.72 18.15 -4.81
C SER A 411 10.61 17.35 -5.47
N TYR A 412 10.83 16.92 -6.71
CA TYR A 412 9.94 16.07 -7.49
C TYR A 412 10.64 14.78 -7.90
N ARG A 413 9.89 13.67 -7.99
CA ARG A 413 10.35 12.39 -8.53
C ARG A 413 9.17 11.55 -9.03
N SER A 414 9.45 10.37 -9.57
CA SER A 414 8.41 9.40 -9.99
C SER A 414 7.36 10.01 -10.92
N ILE A 415 7.78 10.92 -11.81
CA ILE A 415 6.87 11.61 -12.73
C ILE A 415 6.53 10.66 -13.88
N LYS A 416 5.26 10.30 -14.00
CA LYS A 416 4.74 9.32 -14.96
C LYS A 416 3.49 9.86 -15.62
N ILE A 417 3.31 9.53 -16.89
CA ILE A 417 2.11 9.95 -17.63
C ILE A 417 1.54 8.81 -18.46
N ARG A 418 0.22 8.77 -18.56
CA ARG A 418 -0.50 8.01 -19.60
C ARG A 418 -1.51 8.90 -20.29
N ARG A 419 -1.86 8.52 -21.53
CA ARG A 419 -2.94 9.16 -22.28
C ARG A 419 -4.30 8.65 -21.79
N LEU A 420 -5.25 9.56 -21.62
CA LEU A 420 -6.66 9.22 -21.43
C LEU A 420 -7.39 9.30 -22.78
N THR A 421 -8.29 8.34 -23.03
CA THR A 421 -9.02 8.23 -24.31
C THR A 421 -10.53 8.31 -24.14
N LYS A 422 -11.03 8.30 -22.90
CA LYS A 422 -12.43 8.42 -22.53
C LYS A 422 -12.53 9.32 -21.32
#